data_AF-A0A1L5KN37-F1
#
_entry.id   AF-A0A1L5KN37-F1
#
_cell.length_a   1.000
_cell.length_b   1.000
_cell.length_c   1.000
_cell.angle_alpha   90.00
_cell.angle_beta   90.00
_cell.angle_gamma   90.00
#
_symmetry.space_group_name_H-M   'P 1'
#
loop_
_entity.id
_entity.type
_entity.pdbx_description
1 polymer ?
#
loop_
_entity_poly.entity_id
_entity_poly.type
_entity_poly.pdbx_seq_one_letter_code
_entity_poly.pdbx_strand_id
1 'polypeptide(L)'
;FLRMSTTGLTAQAYGAKNPQALARALVQPLLLALGAGALIALLRTPIIDLALHIVGGSEAVLEQARRFLEIRWLSAPASLANLVLLGWLLGVQYARAPVILLVVGNILNIVLDVWLVMGLHMNVQGAALATVIAEYATLLIGLLMVRKILKLRGISGEMLKTAWRGNFRRLLALNRDIMLRSLLLQLCFGAITVLGARLGSDIIAVNAVLMTLLTFTAYALDGFAYAVEAHSGQAYGARDGSQLLDVWRAACRQSGIVA
;
A
#
# COMPACT_ATOMS: atom_id res chain seq x y z
N PHE A 1 -0.26 5.54 2.74
CA PHE A 1 0.64 6.24 3.68
C PHE A 1 1.82 5.37 4.13
N LEU A 2 1.59 4.15 4.67
CA LEU A 2 2.68 3.23 5.10
C LEU A 2 3.75 2.98 4.03
N ARG A 3 3.35 2.75 2.77
CA ARG A 3 4.30 2.57 1.66
C ARG A 3 5.22 3.79 1.49
N MET A 4 4.64 4.99 1.38
CA MET A 4 5.39 6.23 1.14
C MET A 4 6.35 6.54 2.31
N SER A 5 5.86 6.50 3.54
CA SER A 5 6.71 6.76 4.73
C SER A 5 7.87 5.77 4.82
N THR A 6 7.63 4.50 4.51
CA THR A 6 8.66 3.46 4.45
C THR A 6 9.65 3.70 3.32
N THR A 7 9.16 4.07 2.13
CA THR A 7 10.00 4.34 0.94
C THR A 7 10.99 5.46 1.23
N GLY A 8 10.51 6.61 1.72
CA GLY A 8 11.36 7.76 2.02
C GLY A 8 12.41 7.46 3.11
N LEU A 9 12.02 6.84 4.22
CA LEU A 9 12.96 6.48 5.30
C LEU A 9 14.00 5.46 4.84
N THR A 10 13.56 4.48 4.03
CA THR A 10 14.44 3.45 3.47
C THR A 10 15.42 4.05 2.47
N ALA A 11 14.96 4.90 1.56
CA ALA A 11 15.79 5.59 0.58
C ALA A 11 16.85 6.49 1.24
N GLN A 12 16.48 7.22 2.29
CA GLN A 12 17.42 8.01 3.08
C GLN A 12 18.47 7.14 3.78
N ALA A 13 18.05 6.05 4.43
CA ALA A 13 18.99 5.12 5.07
C ALA A 13 19.91 4.43 4.06
N TYR A 14 19.37 4.12 2.87
CA TYR A 14 20.08 3.54 1.75
C TYR A 14 21.16 4.48 1.20
N GLY A 15 20.81 5.76 0.94
CA GLY A 15 21.74 6.79 0.52
C GLY A 15 22.84 7.08 1.54
N ALA A 16 22.47 7.10 2.83
CA ALA A 16 23.42 7.27 3.94
C ALA A 16 24.34 6.06 4.19
N LYS A 17 24.17 4.96 3.42
CA LYS A 17 24.88 3.68 3.60
C LYS A 17 24.83 3.16 5.04
N ASN A 18 23.72 3.38 5.75
CA ASN A 18 23.57 3.01 7.15
C ASN A 18 22.73 1.73 7.29
N PRO A 19 23.35 0.54 7.47
CA PRO A 19 22.63 -0.73 7.51
C PRO A 19 21.71 -0.86 8.73
N GLN A 20 22.04 -0.20 9.85
CA GLN A 20 21.18 -0.22 11.04
C GLN A 20 19.92 0.62 10.82
N ALA A 21 20.05 1.81 10.24
CA ALA A 21 18.90 2.63 9.86
C ALA A 21 18.01 1.92 8.82
N LEU A 22 18.63 1.19 7.88
CA LEU A 22 17.92 0.41 6.87
C LEU A 22 17.10 -0.74 7.48
N ALA A 23 17.65 -1.41 8.51
CA ALA A 23 16.90 -2.41 9.28
C ALA A 23 15.74 -1.78 10.08
N ARG A 24 15.94 -0.59 10.68
CA ARG A 24 14.88 0.16 11.38
C ARG A 24 13.74 0.55 10.46
N ALA A 25 14.07 1.00 9.24
CA ALA A 25 13.09 1.37 8.22
C ALA A 25 12.26 0.17 7.71
N LEU A 26 12.70 -1.07 7.96
CA LEU A 26 11.91 -2.28 7.70
C LEU A 26 11.07 -2.69 8.91
N VAL A 27 11.72 -2.85 10.07
CA VAL A 27 11.12 -3.48 11.25
C VAL A 27 10.05 -2.60 11.88
N GLN A 28 10.27 -1.29 11.99
CA GLN A 28 9.32 -0.40 12.66
C GLN A 28 7.99 -0.28 11.89
N PRO A 29 7.98 -0.01 10.56
CA PRO A 29 6.73 0.03 9.82
C PRO A 29 6.07 -1.33 9.72
N LEU A 30 6.83 -2.43 9.67
CA LEU A 30 6.27 -3.77 9.63
C LEU A 30 5.55 -4.12 10.94
N LEU A 31 6.13 -3.77 12.09
CA LEU A 31 5.48 -3.95 13.39
C LEU A 31 4.25 -3.05 13.54
N LEU A 32 4.30 -1.82 13.03
CA LEU A 32 3.12 -0.94 12.99
C LEU A 32 2.01 -1.52 12.09
N ALA A 33 2.37 -2.04 10.91
CA ALA A 33 1.44 -2.67 9.97
C ALA A 33 0.79 -3.94 10.54
N LEU A 34 1.58 -4.82 11.16
CA LEU A 34 1.08 -6.03 11.80
C LEU A 34 0.22 -5.70 13.02
N GLY A 35 0.63 -4.74 13.85
CA GLY A 35 -0.16 -4.28 15.00
C GLY A 35 -1.50 -3.66 14.58
N ALA A 36 -1.50 -2.79 13.58
CA ALA A 36 -2.72 -2.20 13.02
C ALA A 36 -3.62 -3.26 12.35
N GLY A 37 -3.02 -4.18 11.58
CA GLY A 37 -3.75 -5.27 10.94
C GLY A 37 -4.37 -6.25 11.95
N ALA A 38 -3.65 -6.58 13.02
CA ALA A 38 -4.17 -7.42 14.11
C ALA A 38 -5.31 -6.72 14.86
N LEU A 39 -5.17 -5.41 15.14
CA LEU A 39 -6.24 -4.62 15.75
C LEU A 39 -7.50 -4.60 14.88
N ILE A 40 -7.34 -4.40 13.58
CA ILE A 40 -8.42 -4.47 12.59
C ILE A 40 -9.07 -5.86 12.58
N ALA A 41 -8.28 -6.93 12.56
CA ALA A 41 -8.78 -8.30 12.56
C ALA A 41 -9.52 -8.68 13.85
N LEU A 42 -9.11 -8.10 14.99
CA LEU A 42 -9.76 -8.27 16.29
C LEU A 42 -11.08 -7.49 16.38
N LEU A 43 -11.09 -6.25 15.88
CA LEU A 43 -12.26 -5.38 15.85
C LEU A 43 -13.18 -5.64 14.65
N ARG A 44 -12.98 -6.73 13.91
CA ARG A 44 -13.75 -7.00 12.69
C ARG A 44 -15.26 -7.04 12.93
N THR A 45 -15.72 -7.66 14.01
CA THR A 45 -17.15 -7.81 14.30
C THR A 45 -17.87 -6.47 14.46
N PRO A 46 -17.47 -5.57 15.39
CA PRO A 46 -18.12 -4.28 15.52
C PRO A 46 -17.98 -3.39 14.27
N ILE A 47 -16.87 -3.52 13.52
CA ILE A 47 -16.68 -2.76 12.28
C ILE A 47 -17.64 -3.24 11.19
N ILE A 48 -17.82 -4.55 11.03
CA ILE A 48 -18.74 -5.14 10.06
C ILE A 48 -20.18 -4.74 10.41
N ASP A 49 -20.56 -4.84 11.68
CA ASP A 49 -21.91 -4.50 12.13
C ASP A 49 -22.24 -3.03 11.86
N LEU A 50 -21.31 -2.12 12.20
CA LEU A 50 -21.45 -0.70 11.91
C LEU A 50 -21.54 -0.42 10.41
N ALA A 51 -20.69 -1.06 9.60
CA ALA A 51 -20.67 -0.86 8.15
C ALA A 51 -21.98 -1.34 7.50
N LEU A 52 -22.47 -2.52 7.88
CA LEU A 52 -23.72 -3.08 7.36
C LEU A 52 -24.94 -2.25 7.80
N HIS A 53 -24.92 -1.69 9.02
CA HIS A 53 -25.98 -0.81 9.50
C HIS A 53 -26.05 0.51 8.73
N ILE A 54 -24.90 1.08 8.36
CA ILE A 54 -24.83 2.33 7.60
C ILE A 54 -25.25 2.14 6.13
N VAL A 55 -24.82 1.04 5.50
CA VAL A 55 -25.07 0.80 4.07
C VAL A 55 -26.55 0.46 3.81
N GLY A 56 -27.17 -0.34 4.69
CA GLY A 56 -28.52 -0.85 4.48
C GLY A 56 -28.61 -1.80 3.26
N GLY A 57 -29.71 -2.53 3.14
CA GLY A 57 -29.90 -3.47 2.03
C GLY A 57 -30.86 -4.60 2.38
N SER A 58 -31.12 -5.48 1.41
CA SER A 58 -31.89 -6.70 1.65
C SER A 58 -31.09 -7.68 2.52
N GLU A 59 -31.78 -8.46 3.36
CA GLU A 59 -31.15 -9.40 4.28
C GLU A 59 -30.20 -10.38 3.56
N ALA A 60 -30.62 -10.87 2.39
CA ALA A 60 -29.81 -11.78 1.57
C ALA A 60 -28.48 -11.16 1.11
N VAL A 61 -28.47 -9.86 0.76
CA VAL A 61 -27.25 -9.14 0.34
C VAL A 61 -26.38 -8.84 1.55
N LEU A 62 -26.96 -8.41 2.66
CA LEU A 62 -26.23 -8.14 3.90
C LEU A 62 -25.56 -9.40 4.47
N GLU A 63 -26.20 -10.56 4.35
CA GLU A 63 -25.61 -11.83 4.77
C GLU A 63 -24.41 -12.23 3.90
N GLN A 64 -24.52 -12.08 2.58
CA GLN A 64 -23.38 -12.31 1.66
C GLN A 64 -22.24 -11.32 1.93
N ALA A 65 -22.56 -10.04 2.14
CA ALA A 65 -21.58 -9.02 2.48
C ALA A 65 -20.88 -9.31 3.82
N ARG A 66 -21.61 -9.77 4.84
CA ARG A 66 -21.03 -10.19 6.12
C ARG A 66 -20.00 -11.30 5.92
N ARG A 67 -20.40 -12.39 5.23
CA ARG A 67 -19.51 -13.54 5.00
C ARG A 67 -18.26 -13.14 4.20
N PHE A 68 -18.42 -12.27 3.20
CA PHE A 68 -17.30 -11.71 2.45
C PHE A 68 -16.35 -10.93 3.35
N LEU A 69 -16.89 -10.00 4.13
CA LEU A 69 -16.10 -9.10 4.97
C LEU A 69 -15.37 -9.89 6.07
N GLU A 70 -16.03 -10.82 6.76
CA GLU A 70 -15.41 -11.64 7.81
C GLU A 70 -14.12 -12.31 7.34
N ILE A 71 -14.11 -12.82 6.11
CA ILE A 71 -12.93 -13.42 5.49
C ILE A 71 -11.95 -12.34 5.04
N ARG A 72 -12.43 -11.29 4.36
CA ARG A 72 -11.57 -10.23 3.81
C ARG A 72 -10.77 -9.49 4.88
N TRP A 73 -11.33 -9.27 6.07
CA TRP A 73 -10.62 -8.61 7.18
C TRP A 73 -9.42 -9.42 7.70
N LEU A 74 -9.40 -10.75 7.52
CA LEU A 74 -8.23 -11.58 7.86
C LEU A 74 -7.00 -11.29 6.97
N SER A 75 -7.22 -10.66 5.83
CA SER A 75 -6.14 -10.26 4.93
C SER A 75 -5.45 -8.97 5.39
N ALA A 76 -6.10 -8.14 6.22
CA ALA A 76 -5.61 -6.81 6.59
C ALA A 76 -4.16 -6.80 7.12
N PRO A 77 -3.71 -7.74 7.99
CA PRO A 77 -2.31 -7.83 8.38
C PRO A 77 -1.37 -8.04 7.18
N ALA A 78 -1.75 -8.91 6.25
CA ALA A 78 -0.96 -9.20 5.05
C ALA A 78 -0.94 -8.03 4.07
N SER A 79 -2.09 -7.37 3.83
CA SER A 79 -2.15 -6.22 2.92
C SER A 79 -1.27 -5.07 3.43
N LEU A 80 -1.36 -4.75 4.73
CA LEU A 80 -0.54 -3.68 5.32
C LEU A 80 0.95 -4.02 5.32
N ALA A 81 1.30 -5.28 5.62
CA ALA A 81 2.68 -5.75 5.56
C ALA A 81 3.23 -5.71 4.12
N ASN A 82 2.43 -6.09 3.12
CA ASN A 82 2.79 -5.98 1.70
C ASN A 82 3.09 -4.53 1.28
N LEU A 83 2.32 -3.56 1.76
CA LEU A 83 2.60 -2.14 1.51
C LEU A 83 3.95 -1.69 2.08
N VAL A 84 4.32 -2.19 3.27
CA VAL A 84 5.63 -1.92 3.88
C VAL A 84 6.74 -2.56 3.08
N LEU A 85 6.61 -3.84 2.71
CA LEU A 85 7.63 -4.54 1.91
C LEU A 85 7.82 -3.88 0.55
N LEU A 86 6.73 -3.52 -0.12
CA LEU A 86 6.75 -2.79 -1.38
C LEU A 86 7.51 -1.47 -1.23
N GLY A 87 7.18 -0.68 -0.20
CA GLY A 87 7.84 0.60 0.06
C GLY A 87 9.33 0.44 0.40
N TRP A 88 9.69 -0.56 1.19
CA TRP A 88 11.09 -0.84 1.51
C TRP A 88 11.88 -1.29 0.28
N LEU A 89 11.33 -2.22 -0.52
CA LEU A 89 11.98 -2.71 -1.74
C LEU A 89 12.18 -1.59 -2.77
N LEU A 90 11.19 -0.68 -2.90
CA LEU A 90 11.32 0.50 -3.73
C LEU A 90 12.37 1.48 -3.18
N GLY A 91 12.41 1.69 -1.86
CA GLY A 91 13.38 2.57 -1.21
C GLY A 91 14.83 2.10 -1.36
N VAL A 92 15.08 0.79 -1.45
CA VAL A 92 16.40 0.22 -1.81
C VAL A 92 16.63 0.14 -3.32
N GLN A 93 15.79 0.81 -4.11
CA GLN A 93 15.85 0.93 -5.57
C GLN A 93 15.69 -0.39 -6.32
N TYR A 94 14.99 -1.36 -5.72
CA TYR A 94 14.69 -2.61 -6.40
C TYR A 94 13.39 -2.49 -7.19
N ALA A 95 13.44 -1.78 -8.33
CA ALA A 95 12.29 -1.47 -9.17
C ALA A 95 11.55 -2.70 -9.74
N ARG A 96 12.20 -3.86 -9.82
CA ARG A 96 11.56 -5.11 -10.26
C ARG A 96 10.62 -5.71 -9.21
N ALA A 97 10.80 -5.37 -7.93
CA ALA A 97 10.00 -5.94 -6.86
C ALA A 97 8.51 -5.62 -6.94
N PRO A 98 8.09 -4.35 -7.12
CA PRO A 98 6.68 -4.01 -7.35
C PRO A 98 6.03 -4.85 -8.44
N VAL A 99 6.69 -4.97 -9.60
CA VAL A 99 6.16 -5.72 -10.73
C VAL A 99 5.98 -7.19 -10.39
N ILE A 100 6.98 -7.83 -9.78
CA ILE A 100 6.91 -9.24 -9.40
C ILE A 100 5.78 -9.47 -8.37
N LEU A 101 5.71 -8.64 -7.33
CA LEU A 101 4.70 -8.79 -6.27
C LEU A 101 3.29 -8.58 -6.81
N LEU A 102 3.06 -7.55 -7.63
CA LEU A 102 1.75 -7.28 -8.23
C LEU A 102 1.35 -8.38 -9.21
N VAL A 103 2.25 -8.78 -10.12
CA VAL A 103 1.93 -9.78 -11.14
C VAL A 103 1.64 -11.13 -10.50
N VAL A 104 2.50 -11.61 -9.60
CA VAL A 104 2.29 -12.89 -8.93
C VAL A 104 1.05 -12.87 -8.06
N GLY A 105 0.84 -11.79 -7.30
CA GLY A 105 -0.35 -11.65 -6.46
C GLY A 105 -1.65 -11.67 -7.26
N ASN A 106 -1.72 -10.92 -8.36
CA ASN A 106 -2.92 -10.87 -9.20
C ASN A 106 -3.14 -12.19 -9.97
N ILE A 107 -2.08 -12.80 -10.53
CA ILE A 107 -2.22 -14.10 -11.21
C ILE A 107 -2.71 -15.16 -10.23
N LEU A 108 -2.12 -15.22 -9.04
CA LEU A 108 -2.54 -16.18 -8.02
C LEU A 108 -3.97 -15.93 -7.58
N ASN A 109 -4.38 -14.66 -7.42
CA ASN A 109 -5.76 -14.31 -7.11
C ASN A 109 -6.72 -14.77 -8.20
N ILE A 110 -6.45 -14.48 -9.48
CA ILE A 110 -7.28 -14.91 -10.62
C ILE A 110 -7.41 -16.44 -10.69
N VAL A 111 -6.29 -17.16 -10.56
CA VAL A 111 -6.29 -18.63 -10.60
C VAL A 111 -7.11 -19.20 -9.45
N LEU A 112 -6.96 -18.64 -8.25
CA LEU A 112 -7.73 -19.06 -7.08
C LEU A 112 -9.20 -18.68 -7.17
N ASP A 113 -9.54 -17.53 -7.76
CA ASP A 113 -10.92 -17.13 -8.00
C ASP A 113 -11.61 -18.12 -8.94
N VAL A 114 -10.98 -18.44 -10.08
CA VAL A 114 -11.53 -19.44 -11.01
C VAL A 114 -11.71 -20.79 -10.32
N TRP A 115 -10.72 -21.23 -9.53
CA TRP A 115 -10.78 -22.53 -8.88
C TRP A 115 -11.79 -22.60 -7.72
N LEU A 116 -11.78 -21.63 -6.80
CA LEU A 116 -12.65 -21.63 -5.61
C LEU A 116 -14.09 -21.23 -5.96
N VAL A 117 -14.28 -20.28 -6.88
CA VAL A 117 -15.62 -19.79 -7.24
C VAL A 117 -16.28 -20.71 -8.26
N MET A 118 -15.61 -21.04 -9.37
CA MET A 118 -16.21 -21.88 -10.41
C MET A 118 -16.06 -23.37 -10.12
N GLY A 119 -14.93 -23.81 -9.57
CA GLY A 119 -14.67 -25.23 -9.31
C GLY A 119 -15.31 -25.77 -8.03
N LEU A 120 -15.23 -25.02 -6.93
CA LEU A 120 -15.78 -25.43 -5.63
C LEU A 120 -17.13 -24.76 -5.30
N HIS A 121 -17.67 -23.94 -6.21
CA HIS A 121 -18.95 -23.24 -6.04
C HIS A 121 -19.07 -22.42 -4.74
N MET A 122 -17.94 -21.91 -4.23
CA MET A 122 -17.90 -21.15 -2.97
C MET A 122 -18.39 -19.69 -3.12
N ASN A 123 -18.89 -19.30 -4.30
CA ASN A 123 -19.43 -17.98 -4.61
C ASN A 123 -18.56 -16.84 -4.02
N VAL A 124 -19.18 -15.95 -3.26
CA VAL A 124 -18.56 -14.76 -2.66
C VAL A 124 -17.48 -15.12 -1.62
N GLN A 125 -17.65 -16.23 -0.89
CA GLN A 125 -16.65 -16.67 0.09
C GLN A 125 -15.37 -17.16 -0.60
N GLY A 126 -15.52 -17.83 -1.74
CA GLY A 126 -14.39 -18.25 -2.59
C GLY A 126 -13.54 -17.07 -3.03
N ALA A 127 -14.17 -16.00 -3.48
CA ALA A 127 -13.47 -14.78 -3.92
C ALA A 127 -12.72 -14.08 -2.77
N ALA A 128 -13.33 -14.01 -1.58
CA ALA A 128 -12.67 -13.47 -0.41
C ALA A 128 -11.43 -14.30 0.00
N LEU A 129 -11.56 -15.63 0.02
CA LEU A 129 -10.45 -16.54 0.35
C LEU A 129 -9.33 -16.47 -0.68
N ALA A 130 -9.65 -16.45 -1.97
CA ALA A 130 -8.68 -16.30 -3.05
C ALA A 130 -7.81 -15.06 -2.82
N THR A 131 -8.45 -13.93 -2.48
CA THR A 131 -7.76 -12.67 -2.21
C THR A 131 -6.86 -12.77 -0.97
N VAL A 132 -7.36 -13.36 0.12
CA VAL A 132 -6.59 -13.56 1.35
C VAL A 132 -5.34 -14.40 1.07
N ILE A 133 -5.50 -15.54 0.42
CA ILE A 133 -4.40 -16.46 0.10
C ILE A 133 -3.37 -15.78 -0.81
N ALA A 134 -3.84 -15.05 -1.84
CA ALA A 134 -2.97 -14.30 -2.73
C ALA A 134 -2.14 -13.23 -2.00
N GLU A 135 -2.75 -12.50 -1.06
CA GLU A 135 -2.04 -11.50 -0.26
C GLU A 135 -0.99 -12.13 0.67
N TYR A 136 -1.30 -13.26 1.31
CA TYR A 136 -0.33 -13.99 2.14
C TYR A 136 0.81 -14.61 1.31
N ALA A 137 0.51 -15.15 0.13
CA ALA A 137 1.54 -15.64 -0.78
C ALA A 137 2.46 -14.50 -1.26
N THR A 138 1.89 -13.36 -1.62
CA THR A 138 2.64 -12.15 -1.99
C THR A 138 3.51 -11.67 -0.83
N LEU A 139 3.00 -11.73 0.42
CA LEU A 139 3.76 -11.41 1.63
C LEU A 139 4.97 -12.32 1.80
N LEU A 140 4.80 -13.63 1.63
CA LEU A 140 5.89 -14.59 1.71
C LEU A 140 6.96 -14.32 0.64
N ILE A 141 6.57 -14.07 -0.60
CA ILE A 141 7.49 -13.73 -1.70
C ILE A 141 8.23 -12.43 -1.38
N GLY A 142 7.53 -11.40 -0.92
CA GLY A 142 8.12 -10.13 -0.51
C GLY A 142 9.15 -10.31 0.60
N LEU A 143 8.86 -11.12 1.62
CA LEU A 143 9.80 -11.44 2.70
C LEU A 143 11.04 -12.18 2.19
N LEU A 144 10.89 -13.10 1.24
CA LEU A 144 12.03 -13.79 0.62
C LEU A 144 12.93 -12.82 -0.16
N MET A 145 12.33 -11.88 -0.90
CA MET A 145 13.06 -10.84 -1.65
C MET A 145 13.80 -9.91 -0.70
N VAL A 146 13.16 -9.46 0.37
CA VAL A 146 13.79 -8.66 1.42
C VAL A 146 14.95 -9.43 2.06
N ARG A 147 14.75 -10.69 2.46
CA ARG A 147 15.80 -11.53 3.05
C ARG A 147 17.02 -11.66 2.14
N LYS A 148 16.82 -11.81 0.82
CA LYS A 148 17.90 -11.82 -0.17
C LYS A 148 18.69 -10.51 -0.15
N ILE A 149 18.02 -9.36 -0.15
CA ILE A 149 18.67 -8.04 -0.14
C ILE A 149 19.39 -7.78 1.20
N LEU A 150 18.79 -8.16 2.32
CA LEU A 150 19.40 -8.04 3.64
C LEU A 150 20.72 -8.84 3.72
N LYS A 151 20.74 -10.06 3.18
CA LYS A 151 21.97 -10.88 3.08
C LYS A 151 23.03 -10.22 2.18
N LEU A 152 22.64 -9.75 1.00
CA LEU A 152 23.55 -9.06 0.07
C LEU A 152 24.17 -7.80 0.67
N ARG A 153 23.48 -7.14 1.61
CA ARG A 153 23.96 -5.92 2.28
C ARG A 153 24.57 -6.17 3.66
N GLY A 154 24.78 -7.43 4.05
CA GLY A 154 25.42 -7.79 5.32
C GLY A 154 24.63 -7.39 6.57
N ILE A 155 23.31 -7.22 6.47
CA ILE A 155 22.47 -6.89 7.63
C ILE A 155 22.28 -8.16 8.46
N SER A 156 22.82 -8.16 9.69
CA SER A 156 22.77 -9.30 10.59
C SER A 156 21.41 -9.43 11.30
N GLY A 157 21.09 -10.64 11.77
CA GLY A 157 19.89 -10.90 12.58
C GLY A 157 19.83 -10.08 13.87
N GLU A 158 20.97 -9.79 14.48
CA GLU A 158 21.07 -8.96 15.69
C GLU A 158 20.69 -7.49 15.43
N MET A 159 21.02 -6.97 14.24
CA MET A 159 20.60 -5.63 13.83
C MET A 159 19.08 -5.54 13.66
N LEU A 160 18.43 -6.59 13.16
CA LEU A 160 16.97 -6.69 13.07
C LEU A 160 16.30 -6.73 14.46
N LYS A 161 16.88 -7.49 15.41
CA LYS A 161 16.35 -7.56 16.80
C LYS A 161 16.41 -6.21 17.50
N THR A 162 17.47 -5.45 17.28
CA THR A 162 17.64 -4.11 17.89
C THR A 162 16.96 -2.99 17.10
N ALA A 163 16.49 -3.25 15.88
CA ALA A 163 15.87 -2.25 15.00
C ALA A 163 14.53 -1.70 15.50
N TRP A 164 13.85 -2.41 16.41
CA TRP A 164 12.67 -1.85 17.08
C TRP A 164 13.03 -0.67 17.99
N ARG A 165 14.24 -0.66 18.57
CA ARG A 165 14.72 0.42 19.43
C ARG A 165 15.16 1.61 18.57
N GLY A 166 14.34 2.66 18.53
CA GLY A 166 14.63 3.85 17.74
C GLY A 166 13.49 4.87 17.74
N ASN A 167 13.58 5.84 16.83
CA ASN A 167 12.76 7.05 16.83
C ASN A 167 11.35 6.82 16.23
N PHE A 168 10.56 5.96 16.86
CA PHE A 168 9.21 5.56 16.42
C PHE A 168 8.25 6.76 16.25
N ARG A 169 8.45 7.82 17.04
CA ARG A 169 7.69 9.08 16.96
C ARG A 169 7.80 9.74 15.58
N ARG A 170 8.98 9.71 14.96
CA ARG A 170 9.18 10.31 13.62
C ARG A 170 8.40 9.54 12.55
N LEU A 171 8.40 8.21 12.63
CA LEU A 171 7.62 7.36 11.74
C LEU A 171 6.11 7.63 11.91
N LEU A 172 5.62 7.70 13.15
CA LEU A 172 4.23 8.00 13.46
C LEU A 172 3.80 9.38 12.95
N ALA A 173 4.61 10.41 13.18
CA ALA A 173 4.32 11.77 12.69
C ALA A 173 4.20 11.80 11.16
N LEU A 174 5.17 11.21 10.45
CA LEU A 174 5.13 11.11 8.99
C LEU A 174 3.89 10.35 8.50
N ASN A 175 3.56 9.22 9.13
CA ASN A 175 2.37 8.45 8.74
C ASN A 175 1.08 9.23 8.99
N ARG A 176 0.98 9.95 10.12
CA ARG A 176 -0.17 10.80 10.43
C ARG A 176 -0.36 11.89 9.38
N ASP A 177 0.70 12.60 9.04
CA ASP A 177 0.60 13.75 8.12
C ASP A 177 0.24 13.27 6.69
N ILE A 178 0.83 12.15 6.23
CA ILE A 178 0.47 11.54 4.94
C ILE A 178 -0.97 11.00 4.99
N MET A 179 -1.39 10.39 6.09
CA MET A 179 -2.75 9.88 6.25
C MET A 179 -3.78 11.01 6.22
N LEU A 180 -3.54 12.12 6.91
CA LEU A 180 -4.41 13.29 6.90
C LEU A 180 -4.55 13.87 5.48
N ARG A 181 -3.44 14.00 4.74
CA ARG A 181 -3.48 14.41 3.34
C ARG A 181 -4.34 13.47 2.49
N SER A 182 -4.13 12.16 2.61
CA SER A 182 -4.90 11.16 1.85
C SER A 182 -6.39 11.18 2.22
N LEU A 183 -6.72 11.34 3.51
CA LEU A 183 -8.10 11.42 3.99
C LEU A 183 -8.81 12.66 3.44
N LEU A 184 -8.16 13.83 3.50
CA LEU A 184 -8.72 15.06 2.94
C LEU A 184 -8.99 14.92 1.44
N LEU A 185 -8.05 14.35 0.69
CA LEU A 185 -8.24 14.12 -0.75
C LEU A 185 -9.40 13.14 -1.03
N GLN A 186 -9.50 12.06 -0.26
CA GLN A 186 -10.60 11.11 -0.39
C GLN A 186 -11.96 11.75 -0.05
N LEU A 187 -12.01 12.60 0.97
CA LEU A 187 -13.21 13.37 1.32
C LEU A 187 -13.59 14.35 0.20
N CYS A 188 -12.64 14.99 -0.46
CA CYS A 188 -12.91 15.82 -1.63
C CYS A 188 -13.55 15.01 -2.78
N PHE A 189 -12.99 13.85 -3.13
CA PHE A 189 -13.58 12.98 -4.17
C PHE A 189 -14.97 12.44 -3.77
N GLY A 190 -15.15 12.09 -2.50
CA GLY A 190 -16.45 11.71 -1.95
C GLY A 190 -17.47 12.84 -2.06
N ALA A 191 -17.07 14.06 -1.70
CA ALA A 191 -17.92 15.25 -1.81
C ALA A 191 -18.31 15.54 -3.26
N ILE A 192 -17.37 15.46 -4.22
CA ILE A 192 -17.68 15.62 -5.65
C ILE A 192 -18.72 14.60 -6.09
N THR A 193 -18.60 13.34 -5.65
CA THR A 193 -19.55 12.28 -5.98
C THR A 193 -20.94 12.55 -5.39
N VAL A 194 -21.00 12.92 -4.10
CA VAL A 194 -22.28 13.22 -3.41
C VAL A 194 -22.96 14.46 -3.97
N LEU A 195 -22.20 15.51 -4.27
CA LEU A 195 -22.73 16.72 -4.89
C LEU A 195 -23.18 16.44 -6.34
N GLY A 196 -22.41 15.66 -7.08
CA GLY A 196 -22.77 15.20 -8.42
C GLY A 196 -24.09 14.41 -8.45
N ALA A 197 -24.32 13.55 -7.45
CA ALA A 197 -25.58 12.81 -7.31
C ALA A 197 -26.79 13.75 -7.15
N ARG A 198 -26.62 14.88 -6.47
CA ARG A 198 -27.68 15.88 -6.26
C ARG A 198 -28.00 16.70 -7.52
N LEU A 199 -27.10 16.73 -8.51
CA LEU A 199 -27.27 17.48 -9.76
C LEU A 199 -28.03 16.68 -10.84
N GLY A 200 -28.17 15.36 -10.68
CA GLY A 200 -28.92 14.50 -11.61
C GLY A 200 -28.15 13.24 -12.01
N SER A 201 -28.88 12.21 -12.42
CA SER A 201 -28.34 10.88 -12.78
C SER A 201 -27.31 10.93 -13.91
N ASP A 202 -27.55 11.77 -14.91
CA ASP A 202 -26.67 11.86 -16.08
C ASP A 202 -25.34 12.51 -15.72
N ILE A 203 -25.36 13.52 -14.84
CA ILE A 203 -24.17 14.25 -14.39
C ILE A 203 -23.28 13.34 -13.54
N ILE A 204 -23.85 12.56 -12.62
CA ILE A 204 -23.05 11.61 -11.84
C ILE A 204 -22.45 10.50 -12.71
N ALA A 205 -23.17 10.04 -13.73
CA ALA A 205 -22.65 9.03 -14.67
C ALA A 205 -21.44 9.57 -15.45
N VAL A 206 -21.55 10.77 -16.02
CA VAL A 206 -20.42 11.44 -16.71
C VAL A 206 -19.26 11.68 -15.75
N ASN A 207 -19.53 12.16 -14.54
CA ASN A 207 -18.50 12.39 -13.53
C ASN A 207 -17.75 11.10 -13.15
N ALA A 208 -18.44 9.95 -13.06
CA ALA A 208 -17.79 8.67 -12.82
C ALA A 208 -16.79 8.30 -13.93
N VAL A 209 -17.15 8.54 -15.19
CA VAL A 209 -16.24 8.34 -16.34
C VAL A 209 -15.04 9.28 -16.25
N LEU A 210 -15.26 10.58 -15.96
CA LEU A 210 -14.18 11.56 -15.80
C LEU A 210 -13.22 11.18 -14.66
N MET A 211 -13.75 10.74 -13.51
CA MET A 211 -12.93 10.28 -12.38
C MET A 211 -12.12 9.03 -12.72
N THR A 212 -12.67 8.14 -13.57
CA THR A 212 -11.96 6.96 -14.06
C THR A 212 -10.78 7.36 -14.94
N LEU A 213 -10.99 8.29 -15.90
CA LEU A 213 -9.93 8.81 -16.76
C LEU A 213 -8.87 9.56 -15.96
N LEU A 214 -9.27 10.38 -14.98
CA LEU A 214 -8.36 11.06 -14.06
C LEU A 214 -7.49 10.07 -13.29
N THR A 215 -8.10 9.01 -12.75
CA THR A 215 -7.39 7.98 -11.97
C THR A 215 -6.40 7.22 -12.85
N PHE A 216 -6.79 6.90 -14.09
CA PHE A 216 -5.92 6.25 -15.05
C PHE A 216 -4.66 7.08 -15.36
N THR A 217 -4.82 8.36 -15.68
CA THR A 217 -3.69 9.27 -15.91
C THR A 217 -2.85 9.47 -14.65
N ALA A 218 -3.49 9.54 -13.47
CA ALA A 218 -2.79 9.64 -12.19
C ALA A 218 -1.90 8.42 -11.91
N TYR A 219 -2.29 7.20 -12.31
CA TYR A 219 -1.44 6.02 -12.15
C TYR A 219 -0.14 6.10 -12.96
N ALA A 220 -0.17 6.67 -14.17
CA ALA A 220 1.04 6.89 -14.96
C ALA A 220 1.99 7.89 -14.27
N LEU A 221 1.45 8.97 -13.72
CA LEU A 221 2.19 9.98 -12.94
C LEU A 221 2.76 9.39 -11.64
N ASP A 222 1.99 8.56 -10.94
CA ASP A 222 2.39 7.92 -9.69
C ASP A 222 3.63 7.04 -9.87
N GLY A 223 3.72 6.29 -10.98
CA GLY A 223 4.90 5.49 -11.30
C GLY A 223 6.19 6.32 -11.33
N PHE A 224 6.12 7.51 -11.93
CA PHE A 224 7.26 8.44 -11.95
C PHE A 224 7.49 9.09 -10.58
N ALA A 225 6.43 9.50 -9.88
CA ALA A 225 6.54 10.05 -8.53
C ALA A 225 7.24 9.07 -7.57
N TYR A 226 7.00 7.76 -7.72
CA TYR A 226 7.65 6.72 -6.92
C TYR A 226 9.15 6.61 -7.20
N ALA A 227 9.57 6.79 -8.46
CA ALA A 227 10.98 6.86 -8.82
C ALA A 227 11.65 8.11 -8.22
N VAL A 228 11.01 9.28 -8.36
CA VAL A 228 11.48 10.54 -7.77
C VAL A 228 11.59 10.43 -6.25
N GLU A 229 10.61 9.83 -5.56
CA GLU A 229 10.62 9.59 -4.11
C GLU A 229 11.84 8.77 -3.68
N ALA A 230 12.14 7.66 -4.37
CA ALA A 230 13.27 6.80 -4.06
C ALA A 230 14.63 7.46 -4.35
N HIS A 231 14.78 8.15 -5.49
CA HIS A 231 16.03 8.80 -5.88
C HIS A 231 16.32 10.06 -5.07
N SER A 232 15.32 10.90 -4.81
CA SER A 232 15.46 12.09 -3.95
C SER A 232 15.79 11.70 -2.51
N GLY A 233 15.15 10.64 -1.99
CA GLY A 233 15.48 10.08 -0.68
C GLY A 233 16.92 9.59 -0.59
N GLN A 234 17.41 8.89 -1.62
CA GLN A 234 18.82 8.47 -1.70
C GLN A 234 19.77 9.67 -1.71
N ALA A 235 19.55 10.63 -2.61
CA ALA A 235 20.42 11.80 -2.75
C ALA A 235 20.49 12.59 -1.43
N TYR A 236 19.34 12.81 -0.78
CA TYR A 236 19.26 13.43 0.54
C TYR A 236 20.03 12.64 1.60
N GLY A 237 19.87 11.31 1.64
CA GLY A 237 20.58 10.43 2.57
C GLY A 237 22.10 10.43 2.36
N ALA A 238 22.54 10.49 1.10
CA ALA A 238 23.94 10.57 0.70
C ALA A 238 24.56 11.96 0.94
N ARG A 239 23.73 12.97 1.28
CA ARG A 239 24.10 14.39 1.33
C ARG A 239 24.65 14.92 0.01
N ASP A 240 24.15 14.39 -1.10
CA ASP A 240 24.51 14.82 -2.45
C ASP A 240 23.47 15.82 -2.99
N GLY A 241 23.75 17.11 -2.80
CA GLY A 241 22.88 18.19 -3.27
C GLY A 241 22.83 18.30 -4.79
N SER A 242 23.87 17.85 -5.51
CA SER A 242 23.91 17.90 -6.97
C SER A 242 22.95 16.89 -7.58
N GLN A 243 23.01 15.64 -7.10
CA GLN A 243 22.07 14.59 -7.49
C GLN A 243 20.62 14.96 -7.14
N LEU A 244 20.40 15.63 -6.01
CA LEU A 244 19.07 16.08 -5.61
C LEU A 244 18.50 17.13 -6.58
N LEU A 245 19.32 18.08 -7.02
CA LEU A 245 18.93 19.10 -8.01
C LEU A 245 18.62 18.46 -9.37
N ASP A 246 19.38 17.45 -9.80
CA ASP A 246 19.12 16.76 -11.06
C ASP A 246 17.81 15.97 -11.01
N VAL A 247 17.52 15.29 -9.90
CA VAL A 247 16.22 14.63 -9.67
C VAL A 247 15.09 15.64 -9.70
N TRP A 248 15.27 16.82 -9.08
CA TRP A 248 14.27 17.89 -9.09
C TRP A 248 14.02 18.44 -10.49
N ARG A 249 15.07 18.72 -11.28
CA ARG A 249 14.94 19.17 -12.67
C ARG A 249 14.23 18.13 -13.54
N ALA A 250 14.59 16.86 -13.40
CA ALA A 250 13.92 15.77 -14.11
C ALA A 250 12.43 15.69 -13.73
N ALA A 251 12.12 15.89 -12.44
CA ALA A 251 10.74 15.93 -11.98
C ALA A 251 9.95 17.11 -12.56
N CYS A 252 10.50 18.33 -12.52
CA CYS A 252 9.87 19.51 -13.12
C CYS A 252 9.66 19.37 -14.63
N ARG A 253 10.66 18.85 -15.35
CA ARG A 253 10.54 18.62 -16.80
C ARG A 253 9.41 17.65 -17.11
N GLN A 254 9.32 16.55 -16.36
CA GLN A 254 8.28 15.56 -16.60
C GLN A 254 6.89 16.07 -16.22
N SER A 255 6.76 16.78 -15.09
CA SER A 255 5.51 17.44 -14.74
C SER A 255 5.06 18.44 -15.81
N GLY A 256 5.99 19.18 -16.43
CA GLY A 256 5.68 20.12 -17.52
C GLY A 256 5.35 19.48 -18.87
N ILE A 257 5.70 18.20 -19.08
CA ILE A 257 5.33 17.44 -20.28
C ILE A 257 3.95 16.77 -20.12
N VAL A 258 3.57 16.44 -18.89
CA VAL A 258 2.32 15.72 -18.59
C VAL A 258 1.17 16.66 -18.22
N ALA A 259 1.46 17.88 -17.77
CA ALA A 259 0.46 18.93 -17.52
C ALA A 259 -0.06 19.56 -18.82
#